data_AF-A0A7H0GZP2-F1
#
_entry.id   AF-A0A7H0GZP2-F1
#
_cell.length_a   1.000
_cell.length_b   1.000
_cell.length_c   1.000
_cell.angle_alpha   90.00
_cell.angle_beta   90.00
_cell.angle_gamma   90.00
#
_symmetry.space_group_name_H-M   'P 1'
#
loop_
_entity.id
_entity.type
_entity.pdbx_description
1 polymer ?
#
loop_
_entity_poly.entity_id
_entity_poly.type
_entity_poly.pdbx_seq_one_letter_code
_entity_poly.pdbx_strand_id
1 'polypeptide(L)'
;MVLRQRDADRLLTLPDAFTQHLNQAAARLTLVSKLTASLAASQEPQPRLLVLADRWPEKAPQATIQVEARLQRDYRSQNVVGYVPGRTQPDSFLIVTAHYDHLGRMGKQAYFPGANDNASGTAMLLELAAYYTQPANRPAYSVVFIAFGAEEAGLIGSRYFVDHPLVPLTQIKFLVNLDLLGTGDEGLTVVNGRLLPSAYQLLTSLNEKQHFVSDIAARGRAANSDHFPFSERGVPAFFLYTRGGIKAYHDVQDRAETLPLTAFTGVFGLVSAFLNSLGAAPAK
;
A
#
# COMPACT_ATOMS: atom_id res chain seq x y z
N MET A 1 -21.57 -7.84 -22.87
CA MET A 1 -20.70 -9.04 -23.02
C MET A 1 -20.40 -9.57 -21.63
N VAL A 2 -20.50 -10.89 -21.42
CA VAL A 2 -20.21 -11.54 -20.12
C VAL A 2 -18.93 -12.36 -20.24
N LEU A 3 -18.00 -12.17 -19.32
CA LEU A 3 -16.69 -12.81 -19.28
C LEU A 3 -16.52 -13.54 -17.96
N ARG A 4 -15.73 -14.62 -17.94
CA ARG A 4 -15.15 -15.13 -16.68
C ARG A 4 -13.87 -14.35 -16.39
N GLN A 5 -13.47 -14.22 -15.11
CA GLN A 5 -12.25 -13.50 -14.73
C GLN A 5 -11.02 -13.87 -15.60
N ARG A 6 -10.75 -15.17 -15.75
CA ARG A 6 -9.63 -15.68 -16.57
C ARG A 6 -9.63 -15.18 -18.02
N ASP A 7 -10.82 -14.95 -18.59
CA ASP A 7 -10.98 -14.51 -19.97
C ASP A 7 -10.82 -12.99 -20.05
N ALA A 8 -11.26 -12.25 -19.01
CA ALA A 8 -11.04 -10.82 -18.88
C ALA A 8 -9.55 -10.46 -18.76
N ASP A 9 -8.77 -11.23 -17.98
CA ASP A 9 -7.33 -11.00 -17.81
C ASP A 9 -6.56 -11.15 -19.13
N ARG A 10 -7.00 -12.08 -19.99
CA ARG A 10 -6.42 -12.31 -21.32
C ARG A 10 -6.75 -11.21 -22.33
N LEU A 11 -7.78 -10.38 -22.08
CA LEU A 11 -8.12 -9.29 -23.00
C LEU A 11 -6.98 -8.28 -23.16
N LEU A 12 -6.19 -8.08 -22.11
CA LEU A 12 -5.04 -7.18 -22.12
C LEU A 12 -3.90 -7.67 -23.04
N THR A 13 -3.93 -8.93 -23.46
CA THR A 13 -2.91 -9.53 -24.33
C THR A 13 -3.40 -9.69 -25.77
N LEU A 14 -4.63 -9.28 -26.09
CA LEU A 14 -5.20 -9.42 -27.43
C LEU A 14 -4.85 -8.22 -28.33
N PRO A 15 -4.79 -8.41 -29.66
CA PRO A 15 -4.55 -7.31 -30.61
C PRO A 15 -5.65 -6.24 -30.57
N ASP A 16 -5.31 -4.99 -30.93
CA ASP A 16 -6.22 -3.83 -30.90
C ASP A 16 -7.53 -4.03 -31.68
N ALA A 17 -7.52 -4.86 -32.73
CA ALA A 17 -8.71 -5.21 -33.50
C ALA A 17 -9.81 -5.87 -32.63
N PHE A 18 -9.43 -6.63 -31.60
CA PHE A 18 -10.38 -7.18 -30.63
C PHE A 18 -10.96 -6.08 -29.74
N THR A 19 -10.15 -5.11 -29.30
CA THR A 19 -10.59 -3.99 -28.47
C THR A 19 -11.72 -3.19 -29.11
N GLN A 20 -11.67 -2.97 -30.42
CA GLN A 20 -12.74 -2.29 -31.16
C GLN A 20 -14.08 -3.04 -31.09
N HIS A 21 -14.07 -4.37 -31.27
CA HIS A 21 -15.28 -5.17 -31.14
C HIS A 21 -15.81 -5.19 -29.70
N LEU A 22 -14.92 -5.29 -28.72
CA LEU A 22 -15.30 -5.26 -27.30
C LEU A 22 -15.93 -3.92 -26.89
N ASN A 23 -15.56 -2.82 -27.55
CA ASN A 23 -16.11 -1.47 -27.34
C ASN A 23 -17.51 -1.27 -27.98
N GLN A 24 -18.00 -2.23 -28.77
CA GLN A 24 -19.37 -2.18 -29.32
C GLN A 24 -20.42 -2.67 -28.32
N ALA A 25 -20.00 -3.37 -27.27
CA ALA A 25 -20.92 -3.92 -26.27
C ALA A 25 -21.42 -2.82 -25.32
N ALA A 26 -22.73 -2.75 -25.06
CA ALA A 26 -23.30 -1.75 -24.14
C ALA A 26 -22.68 -1.76 -22.72
N ALA A 27 -22.19 -2.93 -22.27
CA ALA A 27 -21.47 -3.09 -21.01
C ALA A 27 -20.55 -4.32 -21.06
N ARG A 28 -19.49 -4.30 -20.23
CA ARG A 28 -18.65 -5.47 -19.92
C ARG A 28 -19.01 -5.99 -18.55
N LEU A 29 -19.42 -7.25 -18.48
CA LEU A 29 -19.67 -7.94 -17.22
C LEU A 29 -18.57 -8.98 -17.02
N THR A 30 -17.94 -8.98 -15.85
CA THR A 30 -16.95 -9.99 -15.48
C THR A 30 -17.47 -10.75 -14.26
N LEU A 31 -17.58 -12.06 -14.41
CA LEU A 31 -17.90 -12.97 -13.30
C LEU A 31 -16.65 -13.23 -12.48
N VAL A 32 -16.73 -12.86 -11.20
CA VAL A 32 -15.62 -12.91 -10.24
C VAL A 32 -15.98 -13.76 -9.02
N SER A 33 -14.98 -14.33 -8.36
CA SER A 33 -15.19 -15.04 -7.07
C SER A 33 -15.20 -14.10 -5.86
N LYS A 34 -14.60 -12.91 -6.01
CA LYS A 34 -14.55 -11.84 -5.00
C LYS A 34 -14.71 -10.49 -5.72
N LEU A 35 -15.44 -9.57 -5.11
CA LEU A 35 -15.47 -8.17 -5.55
C LEU A 35 -14.25 -7.45 -4.98
N THR A 36 -13.48 -6.79 -5.83
CA THR A 36 -12.29 -6.01 -5.44
C THR A 36 -12.40 -4.70 -6.20
N ALA A 37 -12.52 -3.60 -5.47
CA ALA A 37 -12.62 -2.27 -6.06
C ALA A 37 -11.23 -1.77 -6.48
N SER A 38 -11.21 -0.71 -7.28
CA SER A 38 -9.99 0.00 -7.68
C SER A 38 -10.37 1.40 -8.16
N LEU A 39 -9.40 2.32 -8.19
CA LEU A 39 -9.56 3.61 -8.84
C LEU A 39 -9.05 3.55 -10.28
N ALA A 40 -9.83 4.14 -11.19
CA ALA A 40 -9.44 4.27 -12.58
C ALA A 40 -8.86 5.66 -12.84
N ALA A 41 -7.67 5.71 -13.44
CA ALA A 41 -7.05 6.96 -13.89
C ALA A 41 -7.63 7.49 -15.21
N SER A 42 -8.51 6.74 -15.86
CA SER A 42 -9.15 7.11 -17.13
C SER A 42 -10.62 6.71 -17.15
N GLN A 43 -11.38 7.37 -18.03
CA GLN A 43 -12.79 7.06 -18.23
C GLN A 43 -12.95 6.10 -19.40
N GLU A 44 -13.49 4.92 -19.12
CA GLU A 44 -13.83 3.93 -20.13
C GLU A 44 -15.08 4.36 -20.92
N PRO A 45 -15.18 4.01 -22.21
CA PRO A 45 -16.32 4.39 -23.06
C PRO A 45 -17.62 3.64 -22.69
N GLN A 46 -17.53 2.57 -21.90
CA GLN A 46 -18.65 1.75 -21.48
C GLN A 46 -18.45 1.22 -20.05
N PRO A 47 -19.54 0.98 -19.30
CA PRO A 47 -19.45 0.49 -17.94
C PRO A 47 -18.83 -0.91 -17.88
N ARG A 48 -18.00 -1.11 -16.84
CA ARG A 48 -17.47 -2.41 -16.43
C ARG A 48 -18.16 -2.80 -15.13
N LEU A 49 -18.79 -3.97 -15.12
CA LEU A 49 -19.55 -4.49 -13.98
C LEU A 49 -18.89 -5.79 -13.52
N LEU A 50 -18.51 -5.83 -12.25
CA LEU A 50 -18.08 -7.06 -11.60
C LEU A 50 -19.29 -7.70 -10.94
N VAL A 51 -19.50 -8.99 -11.20
CA VAL A 51 -20.62 -9.75 -10.63
C VAL A 51 -20.08 -11.00 -9.99
N LEU A 52 -20.52 -11.29 -8.77
CA LEU A 52 -20.17 -12.54 -8.11
C LEU A 52 -20.71 -13.74 -8.90
N ALA A 53 -19.83 -14.66 -9.27
CA ALA A 53 -20.16 -15.77 -10.15
C ALA A 53 -21.24 -16.69 -9.56
N ASP A 54 -21.24 -16.90 -8.23
CA ASP A 54 -22.24 -17.68 -7.49
C ASP A 54 -23.60 -16.97 -7.37
N ARG A 55 -23.65 -15.66 -7.65
CA ARG A 55 -24.88 -14.86 -7.71
C ARG A 55 -25.37 -14.63 -9.14
N TRP A 56 -24.65 -15.14 -10.14
CA TRP A 56 -25.06 -15.02 -11.53
C TRP A 56 -26.26 -15.94 -11.80
N PRO A 57 -27.40 -15.41 -12.26
CA PRO A 57 -28.58 -16.24 -12.48
C PRO A 57 -28.43 -17.13 -13.71
N GLU A 58 -28.90 -18.38 -13.61
CA GLU A 58 -28.84 -19.37 -14.69
C GLU A 58 -29.75 -19.04 -15.89
N LYS A 59 -30.82 -18.25 -15.67
CA LYS A 59 -31.79 -17.87 -16.70
C LYS A 59 -31.88 -16.36 -16.89
N ALA A 60 -31.63 -15.94 -18.13
CA ALA A 60 -31.74 -14.61 -18.73
C ALA A 60 -32.37 -13.49 -17.85
N PRO A 61 -31.60 -12.89 -16.92
CA PRO A 61 -32.05 -11.66 -16.29
C PRO A 61 -31.93 -10.53 -17.32
N GLN A 62 -33.01 -9.79 -17.53
CA GLN A 62 -32.86 -8.42 -18.00
C GLN A 62 -32.62 -7.55 -16.77
N ALA A 63 -31.55 -6.75 -16.82
CA ALA A 63 -31.25 -5.77 -15.78
C ALA A 63 -31.09 -4.41 -16.44
N THR A 64 -31.74 -3.40 -15.87
CA THR A 64 -31.56 -2.01 -16.25
C THR A 64 -30.74 -1.35 -15.16
N ILE A 65 -29.56 -0.85 -15.52
CA ILE A 65 -28.65 -0.20 -14.58
C ILE A 65 -28.37 1.20 -15.13
N GLN A 66 -28.60 2.22 -14.33
CA GLN A 66 -28.19 3.58 -14.63
C GLN A 66 -26.87 3.86 -13.91
N VAL A 67 -25.81 4.09 -14.69
CA VAL A 67 -24.49 4.44 -14.16
C VAL A 67 -24.19 5.87 -14.55
N GLU A 68 -23.99 6.72 -13.56
CA GLU A 68 -23.39 8.03 -13.74
C GLU A 68 -21.96 7.95 -13.24
N ALA A 69 -21.00 8.13 -14.16
CA ALA A 69 -19.58 8.14 -13.86
C ALA A 69 -18.96 9.38 -14.51
N ARG A 70 -18.22 10.15 -13.72
CA ARG A 70 -17.47 11.31 -14.20
C ARG A 70 -16.05 11.21 -13.68
N LEU A 71 -15.09 11.20 -14.60
CA LEU A 71 -13.70 11.36 -14.22
C LEU A 71 -13.48 12.80 -13.73
N GLN A 72 -13.11 12.93 -12.46
CA GLN A 72 -12.68 14.21 -11.90
C GLN A 72 -11.22 14.44 -12.27
N ARG A 73 -11.00 15.21 -13.34
CA ARG A 73 -9.66 15.67 -13.71
C ARG A 73 -9.16 16.68 -12.68
N ASP A 74 -7.86 16.70 -12.48
CA ASP A 74 -7.17 17.66 -11.61
C ASP A 74 -7.66 17.62 -10.16
N TYR A 75 -8.10 16.44 -9.70
CA TYR A 75 -8.43 16.22 -8.30
C TYR A 75 -7.18 16.45 -7.44
N ARG A 76 -7.30 17.35 -6.46
CA ARG A 76 -6.16 17.72 -5.62
C ARG A 76 -5.99 16.70 -4.49
N SER A 77 -4.79 16.14 -4.42
CA SER A 77 -4.29 15.39 -3.27
C SER A 77 -3.01 16.07 -2.76
N GLN A 78 -2.53 15.66 -1.59
CA GLN A 78 -1.32 16.21 -1.00
C GLN A 78 -0.58 15.12 -0.22
N ASN A 79 0.74 15.20 -0.19
CA ASN A 79 1.54 14.41 0.75
C ASN A 79 1.65 15.20 2.06
N VAL A 80 1.54 14.52 3.19
CA VAL A 80 1.78 15.10 4.50
C VAL A 80 3.12 14.61 5.01
N VAL A 81 4.02 15.53 5.33
CA VAL A 81 5.40 15.22 5.74
C VAL A 81 5.68 15.84 7.09
N GLY A 82 6.15 15.03 8.03
CA GLY A 82 6.73 15.46 9.30
C GLY A 82 8.11 14.84 9.49
N TYR A 83 8.97 15.44 10.29
CA TYR A 83 10.27 14.82 10.60
C TYR A 83 10.76 15.16 12.00
N VAL A 84 11.55 14.26 12.57
CA VAL A 84 12.30 14.48 13.80
C VAL A 84 13.77 14.70 13.42
N PRO A 85 14.37 15.86 13.77
CA PRO A 85 15.75 16.14 13.43
C PRO A 85 16.70 15.21 14.19
N GLY A 86 17.70 14.68 13.49
CA GLY A 86 18.77 13.88 14.07
C GLY A 86 19.65 14.71 15.00
N ARG A 87 20.14 14.11 16.10
CA ARG A 87 21.02 14.79 17.05
C ARG A 87 22.47 14.91 16.59
N THR A 88 22.95 13.96 15.80
CA THR A 88 24.38 13.83 15.48
C THR A 88 24.67 14.03 14.01
N GLN A 89 23.83 13.50 13.13
CA GLN A 89 23.94 13.64 11.67
C GLN A 89 22.56 14.01 11.09
N PRO A 90 22.11 15.26 11.30
CA PRO A 90 20.77 15.70 10.88
C PRO A 90 20.57 15.73 9.35
N ASP A 91 21.63 15.64 8.57
CA ASP A 91 21.66 15.60 7.10
C ASP A 91 21.59 14.17 6.52
N SER A 92 21.53 13.15 7.38
CA SER A 92 21.26 11.76 7.00
C SER A 92 19.82 11.41 7.34
N PHE A 93 19.07 10.86 6.37
CA PHE A 93 17.64 10.64 6.51
C PHE A 93 17.27 9.15 6.49
N LEU A 94 16.46 8.74 7.46
CA LEU A 94 15.68 7.51 7.41
C LEU A 94 14.23 7.89 7.16
N ILE A 95 13.55 7.22 6.23
CA ILE A 95 12.17 7.55 5.88
C ILE A 95 11.24 6.40 6.27
N VAL A 96 10.13 6.73 6.91
CA VAL A 96 9.00 5.84 7.15
C VAL A 96 7.79 6.37 6.39
N THR A 97 7.14 5.52 5.61
CA THR A 97 6.02 5.92 4.75
C THR A 97 4.80 5.04 4.94
N ALA A 98 3.62 5.61 4.71
CA ALA A 98 2.34 4.93 4.56
C ALA A 98 1.47 5.80 3.63
N HIS A 99 0.40 5.28 3.05
CA HIS A 99 -0.60 6.13 2.39
C HIS A 99 -1.84 6.32 3.26
N TYR A 100 -2.45 7.50 3.15
CA TYR A 100 -3.63 7.86 3.94
C TYR A 100 -4.91 7.97 3.10
N ASP A 101 -4.79 7.91 1.77
CA ASP A 101 -5.95 7.81 0.89
C ASP A 101 -6.48 6.37 0.83
N HIS A 102 -7.76 6.26 0.45
CA HIS A 102 -8.38 4.99 0.09
C HIS A 102 -9.52 5.23 -0.92
N LEU A 103 -10.21 4.15 -1.32
CA LEU A 103 -11.19 4.13 -2.41
C LEU A 103 -12.49 4.92 -2.13
N GLY A 104 -12.82 5.21 -0.87
CA GLY A 104 -13.97 6.02 -0.49
C GLY A 104 -15.31 5.36 -0.82
N ARG A 105 -16.18 6.05 -1.59
CA ARG A 105 -17.54 5.57 -1.90
C ARG A 105 -17.72 5.26 -3.38
N MET A 106 -18.44 4.16 -3.64
CA MET A 106 -18.99 3.86 -4.96
C MET A 106 -20.53 3.86 -4.89
N GLY A 107 -21.14 4.89 -5.44
CA GLY A 107 -22.59 5.09 -5.34
C GLY A 107 -23.06 5.35 -3.90
N LYS A 108 -24.34 5.07 -3.63
CA LYS A 108 -24.99 5.42 -2.35
C LYS A 108 -24.67 4.44 -1.21
N GLN A 109 -24.47 3.16 -1.55
CA GLN A 109 -24.42 2.08 -0.56
C GLN A 109 -23.02 1.54 -0.30
N ALA A 110 -22.16 1.44 -1.33
CA ALA A 110 -20.83 0.88 -1.15
C ALA A 110 -19.86 1.94 -0.61
N TYR A 111 -19.30 1.66 0.55
CA TYR A 111 -18.24 2.42 1.19
C TYR A 111 -17.08 1.47 1.51
N PHE A 112 -15.88 1.87 1.12
CA PHE A 112 -14.62 1.16 1.32
C PHE A 112 -13.87 1.91 2.42
N PRO A 113 -13.84 1.39 3.66
CA PRO A 113 -13.32 2.14 4.80
C PRO A 113 -11.79 2.17 4.88
N GLY A 114 -11.09 1.16 4.37
CA GLY A 114 -9.64 1.12 4.33
C GLY A 114 -8.96 0.93 5.68
N ALA A 115 -9.55 0.13 6.57
CA ALA A 115 -9.04 -0.03 7.92
C ALA A 115 -7.65 -0.70 7.93
N ASN A 116 -7.48 -1.79 7.18
CA ASN A 116 -6.19 -2.41 6.97
C ASN A 116 -5.40 -1.66 5.90
N ASP A 117 -6.08 -1.21 4.84
CA ASP A 117 -5.54 -0.55 3.65
C ASP A 117 -5.96 0.92 3.54
N ASN A 118 -5.24 1.89 4.09
CA ASN A 118 -4.03 1.72 4.87
C ASN A 118 -4.04 2.56 6.15
N ALA A 119 -5.20 2.61 6.81
CA ALA A 119 -5.30 3.21 8.14
C ALA A 119 -4.40 2.51 9.15
N SER A 120 -4.19 1.19 9.02
CA SER A 120 -3.27 0.42 9.89
C SER A 120 -1.80 0.86 9.73
N GLY A 121 -1.30 1.04 8.51
CA GLY A 121 0.05 1.56 8.26
C GLY A 121 0.20 3.02 8.64
N THR A 122 -0.84 3.83 8.41
CA THR A 122 -0.88 5.23 8.89
C THR A 122 -0.84 5.30 10.42
N ALA A 123 -1.56 4.44 11.13
CA ALA A 123 -1.49 4.36 12.59
C ALA A 123 -0.08 3.98 13.07
N MET A 124 0.56 2.99 12.44
CA MET A 124 1.94 2.61 12.74
C MET A 124 2.93 3.76 12.50
N LEU A 125 2.75 4.50 11.40
CA LEU A 125 3.56 5.68 11.08
C LEU A 125 3.46 6.75 12.19
N LEU A 126 2.25 7.02 12.68
CA LEU A 126 2.02 7.97 13.77
C LEU A 126 2.62 7.50 15.10
N GLU A 127 2.51 6.21 15.42
CA GLU A 127 3.11 5.61 16.62
C GLU A 127 4.65 5.70 16.58
N LEU A 128 5.28 5.41 15.44
CA LEU A 128 6.72 5.57 15.26
C LEU A 128 7.14 7.05 15.37
N ALA A 129 6.37 7.97 14.79
CA ALA A 129 6.62 9.41 14.93
C ALA A 129 6.57 9.84 16.40
N ALA A 130 5.53 9.44 17.12
CA ALA A 130 5.37 9.72 18.55
C ALA A 130 6.55 9.14 19.35
N TYR A 131 6.98 7.91 19.05
CA TYR A 131 8.12 7.27 19.69
C TYR A 131 9.41 8.07 19.53
N TYR A 132 9.75 8.48 18.31
CA TYR A 132 11.00 9.20 18.03
C TYR A 132 11.00 10.65 18.52
N THR A 133 9.84 11.24 18.79
CA THR A 133 9.76 12.58 19.42
C THR A 133 10.19 12.57 20.89
N GLN A 134 10.12 11.41 21.56
CA GLN A 134 10.44 11.30 22.97
C GLN A 134 11.93 11.62 23.21
N PRO A 135 12.28 12.41 24.26
CA PRO A 135 13.66 12.81 24.52
C PRO A 135 14.65 11.63 24.59
N ALA A 136 14.22 10.51 25.17
CA ALA A 136 15.00 9.29 25.34
C ALA A 136 15.21 8.50 24.03
N ASN A 137 14.38 8.74 23.02
CA ASN A 137 14.39 8.02 21.74
C ASN A 137 14.84 8.91 20.57
N ARG A 138 15.28 10.14 20.84
CA ARG A 138 15.65 11.08 19.76
C ARG A 138 16.77 10.47 18.89
N PRO A 139 16.57 10.39 17.57
CA PRO A 139 17.45 9.65 16.68
C PRO A 139 18.77 10.38 16.41
N ALA A 140 19.83 9.64 16.04
CA ALA A 140 21.09 10.23 15.60
C ALA A 140 20.97 10.82 14.17
N TYR A 141 20.26 10.12 13.28
CA TYR A 141 19.85 10.57 11.94
C TYR A 141 18.48 11.24 11.98
N SER A 142 18.18 12.11 11.02
CA SER A 142 16.82 12.64 10.87
C SER A 142 15.88 11.51 10.44
N VAL A 143 14.71 11.40 11.08
CA VAL A 143 13.67 10.44 10.68
C VAL A 143 12.50 11.21 10.09
N VAL A 144 12.18 10.93 8.84
CA VAL A 144 11.09 11.56 8.08
C VAL A 144 9.91 10.61 8.01
N PHE A 145 8.72 11.12 8.28
CA PHE A 145 7.45 10.41 8.21
C PHE A 145 6.62 11.01 7.09
N ILE A 146 6.22 10.19 6.12
CA ILE A 146 5.44 10.65 4.97
C ILE A 146 4.14 9.85 4.89
N ALA A 147 3.02 10.54 5.02
CA ALA A 147 1.71 10.02 4.64
C ALA A 147 1.43 10.44 3.19
N PHE A 148 1.55 9.50 2.25
CA PHE A 148 1.29 9.74 0.84
C PHE A 148 -0.21 9.81 0.56
N GLY A 149 -0.57 10.72 -0.34
CA GLY A 149 -1.90 10.76 -0.93
C GLY A 149 -1.88 10.22 -2.36
N ALA A 150 -3.04 9.72 -2.80
CA ALA A 150 -3.25 9.17 -4.14
C ALA A 150 -2.32 7.98 -4.47
N GLU A 151 -2.06 7.10 -3.50
CA GLU A 151 -1.43 5.79 -3.73
C GLU A 151 -2.33 4.93 -4.61
N GLU A 152 -3.62 4.86 -4.26
CA GLU A 152 -4.62 3.98 -4.87
C GLU A 152 -4.95 4.38 -6.32
N ALA A 153 -4.63 5.62 -6.67
CA ALA A 153 -4.76 6.17 -8.01
C ALA A 153 -3.50 5.95 -8.88
N GLY A 154 -2.49 5.24 -8.39
CA GLY A 154 -1.28 4.86 -9.15
C GLY A 154 0.04 5.41 -8.60
N LEU A 155 0.21 5.44 -7.28
CA LEU A 155 1.41 5.91 -6.58
C LEU A 155 1.73 7.39 -6.88
N ILE A 156 0.71 8.22 -7.06
CA ILE A 156 0.87 9.59 -7.55
C ILE A 156 1.67 10.42 -6.55
N GLY A 157 1.37 10.31 -5.26
CA GLY A 157 2.05 11.04 -4.19
C GLY A 157 3.54 10.70 -4.09
N SER A 158 3.90 9.42 -4.05
CA SER A 158 5.30 8.99 -3.94
C SER A 158 6.11 9.26 -5.21
N ARG A 159 5.52 9.12 -6.41
CA ARG A 159 6.14 9.55 -7.67
C ARG A 159 6.45 11.04 -7.64
N TYR A 160 5.48 11.86 -7.25
CA TYR A 160 5.67 13.31 -7.16
C TYR A 160 6.80 13.67 -6.19
N PHE A 161 6.86 13.03 -5.02
CA PHE A 161 7.92 13.27 -4.03
C PHE A 161 9.31 12.94 -4.60
N VAL A 162 9.46 11.81 -5.28
CA VAL A 162 10.76 11.40 -5.82
C VAL A 162 11.22 12.31 -6.97
N ASP A 163 10.28 12.90 -7.71
CA ASP A 163 10.56 13.89 -8.75
C ASP A 163 10.85 15.29 -8.17
N HIS A 164 10.31 15.61 -6.98
CA HIS A 164 10.43 16.91 -6.31
C HIS A 164 10.77 16.72 -4.81
N PRO A 165 11.95 16.15 -4.51
CA PRO A 165 12.20 15.66 -3.16
C PRO A 165 12.51 16.81 -2.20
N LEU A 166 11.93 16.74 -0.99
CA LEU A 166 12.19 17.72 0.08
C LEU A 166 13.59 17.56 0.71
N VAL A 167 14.20 16.38 0.54
CA VAL A 167 15.57 16.07 0.95
C VAL A 167 16.29 15.39 -0.22
N PRO A 168 17.59 15.61 -0.45
CA PRO A 168 18.31 14.93 -1.52
C PRO A 168 18.16 13.41 -1.42
N LEU A 169 17.76 12.74 -2.51
CA LEU A 169 17.56 11.28 -2.50
C LEU A 169 18.82 10.51 -2.09
N THR A 170 20.00 11.05 -2.41
CA THR A 170 21.31 10.50 -2.04
C THR A 170 21.62 10.58 -0.54
N GLN A 171 20.88 11.39 0.22
CA GLN A 171 20.99 11.49 1.67
C GLN A 171 20.01 10.55 2.40
N ILE A 172 19.10 9.91 1.68
CA ILE A 172 18.19 8.90 2.23
C ILE A 172 18.96 7.59 2.40
N LYS A 173 19.22 7.21 3.65
CA LYS A 173 19.96 5.99 4.01
C LYS A 173 19.10 4.74 3.86
N PHE A 174 17.80 4.85 4.17
CA PHE A 174 16.85 3.76 4.01
C PHE A 174 15.40 4.29 4.06
N LEU A 175 14.50 3.60 3.36
CA LEU A 175 13.06 3.82 3.44
C LEU A 175 12.33 2.53 3.88
N VAL A 176 11.40 2.67 4.82
CA VAL A 176 10.47 1.61 5.22
C VAL A 176 9.04 2.07 4.93
N ASN A 177 8.39 1.42 3.96
CA ASN A 177 6.99 1.62 3.64
C ASN A 177 6.11 0.62 4.39
N LEU A 178 5.04 1.12 5.00
CA LEU A 178 4.13 0.43 5.90
C LEU A 178 2.75 0.36 5.25
N ASP A 179 2.31 -0.84 4.90
CA ASP A 179 1.03 -1.01 4.20
C ASP A 179 0.45 -2.41 4.48
N LEU A 180 -0.84 -2.48 4.85
CA LEU A 180 -1.54 -3.69 5.35
C LEU A 180 -0.93 -4.29 6.64
N LEU A 181 -0.95 -3.53 7.75
CA LEU A 181 -0.36 -3.93 9.04
C LEU A 181 -1.39 -4.36 10.11
N GLY A 182 -2.59 -4.75 9.68
CA GLY A 182 -3.70 -5.02 10.59
C GLY A 182 -3.83 -6.46 11.11
N THR A 183 -2.96 -7.38 10.70
CA THR A 183 -2.96 -8.78 11.17
C THR A 183 -1.52 -9.22 11.51
N GLY A 184 -1.06 -10.39 11.04
CA GLY A 184 0.30 -10.89 11.21
C GLY A 184 0.41 -12.29 11.81
N ASP A 185 -0.68 -13.06 11.86
CA ASP A 185 -0.69 -14.44 12.37
C ASP A 185 0.28 -15.35 11.59
N GLU A 186 0.45 -15.09 10.29
CA GLU A 186 1.39 -15.79 9.41
C GLU A 186 2.70 -15.00 9.20
N GLY A 187 2.96 -13.98 10.02
CA GLY A 187 4.20 -13.19 9.99
C GLY A 187 4.17 -12.02 9.00
N LEU A 188 5.36 -11.57 8.58
CA LEU A 188 5.58 -10.36 7.79
C LEU A 188 6.20 -10.68 6.44
N THR A 189 5.82 -9.93 5.39
CA THR A 189 6.54 -9.96 4.11
C THR A 189 7.33 -8.68 3.89
N VAL A 190 8.55 -8.82 3.39
CA VAL A 190 9.47 -7.74 3.02
C VAL A 190 9.66 -7.73 1.51
N VAL A 191 8.95 -6.84 0.83
CA VAL A 191 9.20 -6.52 -0.58
C VAL A 191 10.52 -5.79 -0.71
N ASN A 192 11.26 -6.08 -1.79
CA ASN A 192 12.68 -5.75 -1.97
C ASN A 192 13.66 -6.44 -1.00
N GLY A 193 13.20 -7.31 -0.09
CA GLY A 193 14.08 -8.09 0.79
C GLY A 193 15.13 -8.90 0.02
N ARG A 194 14.76 -9.48 -1.13
CA ARG A 194 15.70 -10.22 -2.00
C ARG A 194 16.70 -9.33 -2.74
N LEU A 195 16.44 -8.04 -2.85
CA LEU A 195 17.33 -7.07 -3.51
C LEU A 195 18.38 -6.50 -2.56
N LEU A 196 18.07 -6.46 -1.25
CA LEU A 196 18.91 -5.88 -0.22
C LEU A 196 19.27 -6.94 0.83
N PRO A 197 20.04 -7.99 0.47
CA PRO A 197 20.26 -9.14 1.34
C PRO A 197 20.87 -8.78 2.70
N SER A 198 21.79 -7.81 2.76
CA SER A 198 22.39 -7.37 4.02
C SER A 198 21.38 -6.67 4.94
N ALA A 199 20.51 -5.82 4.38
CA ALA A 199 19.46 -5.15 5.15
C ALA A 199 18.37 -6.16 5.58
N TYR A 200 18.05 -7.12 4.73
CA TYR A 200 17.11 -8.19 5.04
C TYR A 200 17.64 -9.08 6.16
N GLN A 201 18.92 -9.47 6.09
CA GLN A 201 19.58 -10.24 7.14
C GLN A 201 19.60 -9.50 8.47
N LEU A 202 19.87 -8.19 8.46
CA LEU A 202 19.79 -7.36 9.67
C LEU A 202 18.38 -7.41 10.29
N LEU A 203 17.33 -7.21 9.46
CA LEU A 203 15.95 -7.27 9.91
C LEU A 203 15.59 -8.65 10.50
N THR A 204 15.98 -9.74 9.82
CA THR A 204 15.67 -11.09 10.29
C THR A 204 16.43 -11.44 11.57
N SER A 205 17.70 -11.06 11.71
CA SER A 205 18.46 -11.30 12.94
C SER A 205 17.92 -10.53 14.15
N LEU A 206 17.36 -9.32 13.94
CA LEU A 206 16.63 -8.60 14.99
C LEU A 206 15.38 -9.38 15.42
N ASN A 207 14.64 -9.94 14.46
CA ASN A 207 13.48 -10.76 14.75
C ASN A 207 13.82 -12.09 15.43
N GLU A 208 14.89 -12.77 15.03
CA GLU A 208 15.38 -14.01 15.67
C GLU A 208 15.74 -13.78 17.14
N LYS A 209 16.27 -12.60 17.47
CA LYS A 209 16.68 -12.26 18.84
C LYS A 209 15.51 -11.91 19.76
N GLN A 210 14.49 -11.22 19.23
CA GLN A 210 13.42 -10.63 20.05
C GLN A 210 12.05 -11.27 19.82
N HIS A 211 11.92 -12.11 18.79
CA HIS A 211 10.67 -12.75 18.36
C HIS A 211 9.52 -11.74 18.17
N PHE A 212 9.80 -10.64 17.48
CA PHE A 212 8.82 -9.59 17.23
C PHE A 212 7.61 -10.08 16.40
N VAL A 213 7.86 -10.90 15.38
CA VAL A 213 6.84 -11.53 14.53
C VAL A 213 7.13 -13.02 14.32
N SER A 214 6.10 -13.80 14.00
CA SER A 214 6.19 -15.27 13.90
C SER A 214 7.07 -15.77 12.74
N ASP A 215 7.07 -15.07 11.62
CA ASP A 215 7.87 -15.39 10.43
C ASP A 215 8.17 -14.13 9.61
N ILE A 216 9.25 -14.17 8.81
CA ILE A 216 9.58 -13.11 7.85
C ILE A 216 9.89 -13.74 6.48
N ALA A 217 9.15 -13.30 5.47
CA ALA A 217 9.33 -13.73 4.08
C ALA A 217 9.89 -12.61 3.20
N ALA A 218 10.83 -12.94 2.31
CA ALA A 218 11.36 -11.99 1.33
C ALA A 218 10.67 -12.10 -0.03
N ARG A 219 10.36 -10.93 -0.62
CA ARG A 219 10.01 -10.78 -2.04
C ARG A 219 11.07 -9.96 -2.79
N GLY A 220 11.06 -10.07 -4.12
CA GLY A 220 11.87 -9.22 -5.00
C GLY A 220 11.19 -7.89 -5.31
N ARG A 221 11.66 -7.23 -6.37
CA ARG A 221 11.11 -5.98 -6.92
C ARG A 221 9.63 -6.13 -7.27
N ALA A 222 8.80 -5.18 -6.83
CA ALA A 222 7.39 -5.11 -7.22
C ALA A 222 6.88 -3.66 -7.22
N ALA A 223 6.07 -3.30 -8.22
CA ALA A 223 5.46 -1.98 -8.36
C ALA A 223 4.08 -1.93 -7.69
N ASN A 224 4.04 -2.17 -6.39
CA ASN A 224 2.79 -2.47 -5.67
C ASN A 224 2.57 -1.72 -4.36
N SER A 225 3.38 -0.69 -4.05
CA SER A 225 3.14 0.29 -2.98
C SER A 225 4.20 1.40 -3.08
N ASP A 226 4.12 2.44 -2.23
CA ASP A 226 4.91 3.69 -2.34
C ASP A 226 6.43 3.57 -2.21
N HIS A 227 6.95 2.44 -1.73
CA HIS A 227 8.39 2.16 -1.77
C HIS A 227 8.96 2.13 -3.19
N PHE A 228 8.12 1.81 -4.18
CA PHE A 228 8.57 1.47 -5.52
C PHE A 228 9.25 2.65 -6.22
N PRO A 229 8.63 3.85 -6.34
CA PRO A 229 9.27 5.01 -6.98
C PRO A 229 10.64 5.38 -6.38
N PHE A 230 10.81 5.22 -5.07
CA PHE A 230 12.08 5.47 -4.38
C PHE A 230 13.13 4.43 -4.78
N SER A 231 12.76 3.14 -4.77
CA SER A 231 13.67 2.06 -5.16
C SER A 231 14.13 2.18 -6.62
N GLU A 232 13.24 2.63 -7.52
CA GLU A 232 13.57 2.89 -8.92
C GLU A 232 14.60 4.02 -9.10
N ARG A 233 14.77 4.87 -8.09
CA ARG A 233 15.70 6.00 -8.08
C ARG A 233 16.90 5.76 -7.19
N GLY A 234 17.15 4.50 -6.84
CA GLY A 234 18.35 4.05 -6.13
C GLY A 234 18.30 4.21 -4.61
N VAL A 235 17.17 4.63 -4.03
CA VAL A 235 16.99 4.67 -2.58
C VAL A 235 16.77 3.25 -2.05
N PRO A 236 17.57 2.76 -1.09
CA PRO A 236 17.31 1.47 -0.44
C PRO A 236 15.96 1.51 0.26
N ALA A 237 15.02 0.64 -0.14
CA ALA A 237 13.65 0.70 0.34
C ALA A 237 13.06 -0.69 0.55
N PHE A 238 12.41 -0.88 1.70
CA PHE A 238 11.53 -2.02 1.97
C PHE A 238 10.07 -1.57 1.96
N PHE A 239 9.21 -2.46 1.49
CA PHE A 239 7.79 -2.42 1.79
C PHE A 239 7.43 -3.62 2.66
N LEU A 240 6.80 -3.34 3.79
CA LEU A 240 6.37 -4.29 4.80
C LEU A 240 4.86 -4.42 4.81
N TYR A 241 4.35 -5.66 4.72
CA TYR A 241 2.95 -5.99 4.95
C TYR A 241 2.79 -7.28 5.77
N THR A 242 1.75 -7.33 6.60
CA THR A 242 1.45 -8.50 7.45
C THR A 242 0.70 -9.58 6.67
N ARG A 243 0.88 -10.84 7.06
CA ARG A 243 0.20 -12.02 6.49
C ARG A 243 -0.73 -12.66 7.51
N GLY A 244 -1.75 -13.35 7.03
CA GLY A 244 -2.75 -14.02 7.87
C GLY A 244 -3.97 -13.14 8.17
N GLY A 245 -4.96 -13.72 8.84
CA GLY A 245 -6.20 -13.03 9.23
C GLY A 245 -7.11 -12.64 8.05
N ILE A 246 -7.75 -11.48 8.18
CA ILE A 246 -8.80 -11.00 7.27
C ILE A 246 -8.24 -10.59 5.90
N LYS A 247 -8.90 -11.05 4.83
CA LYS A 247 -8.50 -10.81 3.43
C LYS A 247 -9.44 -9.85 2.71
N ALA A 248 -9.75 -8.72 3.36
CA ALA A 248 -10.71 -7.72 2.90
C ALA A 248 -10.09 -6.54 2.13
N TYR A 249 -8.84 -6.66 1.63
CA TYR A 249 -8.23 -5.65 0.75
C TYR A 249 -9.18 -5.24 -0.38
N HIS A 250 -9.33 -3.92 -0.59
CA HIS A 250 -10.20 -3.27 -1.56
C HIS A 250 -11.67 -3.73 -1.51
N ASP A 251 -12.14 -4.09 -0.31
CA ASP A 251 -13.47 -4.61 -0.03
C ASP A 251 -14.21 -3.72 0.98
N VAL A 252 -15.54 -3.69 0.92
CA VAL A 252 -16.39 -2.98 1.89
C VAL A 252 -16.32 -3.55 3.30
N GLN A 253 -15.72 -4.74 3.45
CA GLN A 253 -15.44 -5.40 4.72
C GLN A 253 -14.07 -5.05 5.31
N ASP A 254 -13.26 -4.18 4.67
CA ASP A 254 -12.03 -3.67 5.28
C ASP A 254 -12.35 -2.64 6.38
N ARG A 255 -12.73 -3.17 7.54
CA ARG A 255 -13.40 -2.45 8.61
C ARG A 255 -12.60 -2.51 9.90
N ALA A 256 -12.60 -1.41 10.64
CA ALA A 256 -11.86 -1.32 11.89
C ALA A 256 -12.43 -2.29 12.94
N GLU A 257 -13.75 -2.51 12.94
CA GLU A 257 -14.43 -3.38 13.90
C GLU A 257 -14.00 -4.84 13.82
N THR A 258 -13.45 -5.27 12.68
CA THR A 258 -13.01 -6.64 12.47
C THR A 258 -11.48 -6.77 12.46
N LEU A 259 -10.74 -5.66 12.51
CA LEU A 259 -9.28 -5.67 12.37
C LEU A 259 -8.58 -5.89 13.73
N PRO A 260 -7.92 -7.04 13.95
CA PRO A 260 -7.46 -7.42 15.29
C PRO A 260 -6.09 -6.85 15.68
N LEU A 261 -5.32 -6.32 14.72
CA LEU A 261 -3.97 -5.77 14.93
C LEU A 261 -2.99 -6.76 15.61
N THR A 262 -3.10 -8.06 15.29
CA THR A 262 -2.45 -9.14 16.07
C THR A 262 -0.93 -9.02 16.17
N ALA A 263 -0.24 -8.57 15.12
CA ALA A 263 1.21 -8.37 15.15
C ALA A 263 1.63 -6.89 15.26
N PHE A 264 0.71 -5.95 15.46
CA PHE A 264 1.01 -4.51 15.38
C PHE A 264 2.16 -4.09 16.31
N THR A 265 2.08 -4.44 17.60
CA THR A 265 3.16 -4.16 18.57
C THR A 265 4.49 -4.83 18.19
N GLY A 266 4.43 -6.04 17.63
CA GLY A 266 5.60 -6.77 17.15
C GLY A 266 6.27 -6.05 15.98
N VAL A 267 5.48 -5.69 14.97
CA VAL A 267 5.95 -4.92 13.80
C VAL A 267 6.53 -3.57 14.23
N PHE A 268 5.90 -2.87 15.17
CA PHE A 268 6.45 -1.64 15.76
C PHE A 268 7.84 -1.88 16.36
N GLY A 269 7.99 -2.92 17.17
CA GLY A 269 9.27 -3.29 17.79
C GLY A 269 10.35 -3.63 16.76
N LEU A 270 9.98 -4.40 15.72
CA LEU A 270 10.90 -4.78 14.65
C LEU A 270 11.35 -3.58 13.82
N VAL A 271 10.41 -2.73 13.39
CA VAL A 271 10.70 -1.54 12.56
C VAL A 271 11.54 -0.55 13.35
N SER A 272 11.19 -0.25 14.60
CA SER A 272 11.97 0.66 15.44
C SER A 272 13.37 0.10 15.72
N ALA A 273 13.51 -1.19 16.03
CA ALA A 273 14.83 -1.82 16.20
C ALA A 273 15.68 -1.74 14.92
N PHE A 274 15.07 -1.99 13.76
CA PHE A 274 15.75 -1.91 12.47
C PHE A 274 16.22 -0.49 12.14
N LEU A 275 15.33 0.50 12.24
CA LEU A 275 15.68 1.91 12.07
C LEU A 275 16.79 2.33 13.05
N ASN A 276 16.71 1.85 14.30
CA ASN A 276 17.72 2.14 15.32
C ASN A 276 19.10 1.59 14.93
N SER A 277 19.17 0.36 14.42
CA SER A 277 20.40 -0.22 13.88
C SER A 277 20.95 0.52 12.66
N LEU A 278 20.12 1.27 11.94
CA LEU A 278 20.52 2.08 10.78
C LEU A 278 20.87 3.53 11.12
N GLY A 279 20.74 3.96 12.38
CA GLY A 279 21.09 5.32 12.83
C GLY A 279 19.95 6.10 13.49
N ALA A 280 18.77 5.51 13.70
CA ALA A 280 17.71 6.11 14.51
C ALA A 280 17.88 5.87 16.02
N ALA A 281 18.91 5.11 16.45
CA ALA A 281 19.18 4.91 17.86
C ALA A 281 19.55 6.24 18.53
N PRO A 282 19.20 6.45 19.80
CA PRO A 282 19.70 7.57 20.58
C PRO A 282 21.22 7.57 20.59
N ALA A 283 21.82 8.74 20.34
CA ALA A 283 23.24 8.92 20.60
C ALA A 283 23.51 8.66 22.10
N LYS A 284 24.47 7.79 22.40
CA LYS A 284 25.00 7.64 23.76
C LYS A 284 25.76 8.89 24.18
#